data_AF-A0A1I7EKV6-F1
#
_entry.id   AF-A0A1I7EKV6-F1
#
_cell.length_a   1.000
_cell.length_b   1.000
_cell.length_c   1.000
_cell.angle_alpha   90.00
_cell.angle_beta   90.00
_cell.angle_gamma   90.00
#
_symmetry.space_group_name_H-M   'P 1'
#
loop_
_entity.id
_entity.type
_entity.pdbx_description
1 polymer ?
#
loop_
_entity_poly.entity_id
_entity_poly.type
_entity_poly.pdbx_seq_one_letter_code
_entity_poly.pdbx_strand_id
1 'polypeptide(L)'
;MEEQDRVAVMQQFGRTYRAFMSAFEAHVGHPLPRWRILLALHEQAGESSQKRLVERLRVDPGALTRQLKTLEGLGWIARSMDTRDNRVTNVRLTEAGRSATEASLPRRNAFLHDTMAALPDEALSALSGALKMLEVRIGEVAAATGAAAASAAQVSDTAEADPAR
;
A
#
# COMPACT_ATOMS: atom_id res chain seq x y z
N MET A 1 23.40 20.79 1.71
CA MET A 1 23.03 19.39 1.95
C MET A 1 23.64 18.60 0.82
N GLU A 2 24.70 17.87 1.14
CA GLU A 2 25.50 17.14 0.18
C GLU A 2 24.70 15.94 -0.37
N GLU A 3 25.14 15.35 -1.48
CA GLU A 3 24.50 14.13 -2.02
C GLU A 3 24.47 12.99 -0.99
N GLN A 4 25.53 12.87 -0.20
CA GLN A 4 25.66 11.89 0.87
C GLN A 4 24.58 12.03 1.95
N ASP A 5 24.20 13.27 2.31
CA ASP A 5 23.13 13.53 3.27
C ASP A 5 21.78 13.05 2.73
N ARG A 6 21.51 13.25 1.43
CA ARG A 6 20.26 12.79 0.78
C ARG A 6 20.16 11.27 0.78
N VAL A 7 21.26 10.59 0.48
CA VAL A 7 21.34 9.11 0.54
C VAL A 7 21.07 8.61 1.97
N ALA A 8 21.66 9.26 2.98
CA ALA A 8 21.45 8.90 4.38
C ALA A 8 19.98 9.03 4.79
N VAL A 9 19.29 10.10 4.35
CA VAL A 9 17.85 10.31 4.57
C VAL A 9 17.03 9.18 3.95
N MET A 10 17.32 8.77 2.70
CA MET A 10 16.58 7.68 2.04
C MET A 10 16.78 6.33 2.75
N GLN A 11 18.01 6.04 3.20
CA GLN A 11 18.27 4.83 3.97
C GLN A 11 17.58 4.86 5.34
N GLN A 12 17.59 6.01 6.01
CA GLN A 12 16.87 6.20 7.26
C GLN A 12 15.37 5.99 7.08
N PHE A 13 14.77 6.57 6.04
CA PHE A 13 13.35 6.37 5.72
C PHE A 13 13.00 4.88 5.60
N GLY A 14 13.81 4.12 4.85
CA GLY A 14 13.63 2.67 4.73
C GLY A 14 13.81 1.91 6.05
N ARG A 15 14.79 2.26 6.88
CA ARG A 15 15.00 1.63 8.20
C ARG A 15 13.84 1.94 9.16
N THR A 16 13.40 3.19 9.23
CA THR A 16 12.27 3.62 10.07
C THR A 16 10.99 2.91 9.65
N TYR A 17 10.70 2.81 8.35
CA TYR A 17 9.53 2.07 7.86
C TYR A 17 9.57 0.59 8.26
N ARG A 18 10.72 -0.09 8.09
CA ARG A 18 10.85 -1.50 8.50
C ARG A 18 10.67 -1.68 10.02
N ALA A 19 11.25 -0.80 10.83
CA ALA A 19 11.10 -0.83 12.29
C ALA A 19 9.63 -0.66 12.69
N PHE A 20 8.94 0.32 12.09
CA PHE A 20 7.50 0.54 12.30
C PHE A 20 6.68 -0.70 11.94
N MET A 21 6.92 -1.29 10.76
CA MET A 21 6.19 -2.46 10.29
C MET A 21 6.38 -3.68 11.20
N SER A 22 7.60 -3.90 11.69
CA SER A 22 7.92 -5.00 12.61
C SER A 22 7.26 -4.79 13.99
N ALA A 23 7.34 -3.58 14.54
CA ALA A 23 6.71 -3.25 15.82
C ALA A 23 5.17 -3.30 15.73
N PHE A 24 4.60 -2.84 14.61
CA PHE A 24 3.18 -2.95 14.33
C PHE A 24 2.71 -4.40 14.37
N GLU A 25 3.42 -5.30 13.68
CA GLU A 25 3.05 -6.72 13.66
C GLU A 25 3.13 -7.35 15.06
N ALA A 26 4.19 -7.06 15.81
CA ALA A 26 4.34 -7.55 17.18
C ALA A 26 3.22 -7.08 18.11
N HIS A 27 2.78 -5.83 17.97
CA HIS A 27 1.76 -5.24 18.86
C HIS A 27 0.32 -5.58 18.44
N VAL A 28 0.03 -5.54 17.14
CA VAL A 28 -1.32 -5.76 16.59
C VAL A 28 -1.60 -7.24 16.37
N GLY A 29 -0.57 -8.07 16.17
CA GLY A 29 -0.67 -9.52 15.99
C GLY A 29 -0.72 -9.97 14.53
N HIS A 30 -0.66 -9.03 13.58
CA HIS A 30 -0.51 -9.34 12.16
C HIS A 30 0.07 -8.13 11.39
N PRO A 31 0.72 -8.35 10.23
CA PRO A 31 1.30 -7.30 9.41
C PRO A 31 0.31 -6.21 9.01
N LEU A 32 0.82 -4.98 8.90
CA LEU A 32 0.06 -3.82 8.47
C LEU A 32 -0.68 -4.02 7.13
N PRO A 33 -0.13 -4.67 6.09
CA PRO A 33 -0.86 -4.85 4.83
C PRO A 33 -2.12 -5.71 5.00
N ARG A 34 -2.06 -6.76 5.83
CA ARG A 34 -3.24 -7.59 6.16
C ARG A 34 -4.25 -6.80 6.97
N TRP A 35 -3.79 -6.09 7.99
CA TRP A 35 -4.62 -5.21 8.80
C TRP A 35 -5.41 -4.21 7.95
N ARG A 36 -4.74 -3.54 7.01
CA ARG A 36 -5.38 -2.53 6.15
C ARG A 36 -6.50 -3.11 5.29
N ILE A 37 -6.38 -4.36 4.84
CA ILE A 37 -7.44 -5.06 4.09
C ILE A 37 -8.63 -5.35 5.01
N LEU A 38 -8.38 -5.94 6.18
CA LEU A 38 -9.41 -6.25 7.17
C LEU A 38 -10.19 -5.00 7.58
N LEU A 39 -9.48 -3.92 7.90
CA LEU A 39 -10.07 -2.64 8.25
C LEU A 39 -10.91 -2.05 7.10
N ALA A 40 -10.39 -2.07 5.87
CA ALA A 40 -11.12 -1.56 4.71
C ALA A 40 -12.42 -2.33 4.44
N LEU A 41 -12.41 -3.65 4.61
CA LEU A 41 -13.61 -4.48 4.52
C LEU A 41 -14.57 -4.18 5.66
N HIS A 42 -14.08 -4.10 6.90
CA HIS A 42 -14.88 -3.80 8.09
C HIS A 42 -15.61 -2.45 7.97
N GLU A 43 -14.93 -1.42 7.46
CA GLU A 43 -15.49 -0.10 7.18
C GLU A 43 -16.51 -0.10 6.01
N GLN A 44 -16.54 -1.14 5.18
CA GLN A 44 -17.45 -1.32 4.04
C GLN A 44 -18.48 -2.42 4.29
N ALA A 45 -19.02 -2.48 5.52
CA ALA A 45 -20.02 -3.47 5.92
C ALA A 45 -19.60 -4.94 5.72
N GLY A 46 -18.29 -5.19 5.64
CA GLY A 46 -17.69 -6.52 5.53
C GLY A 46 -17.48 -7.04 4.12
N GLU A 47 -17.74 -6.27 3.06
CA GLU A 47 -17.57 -6.75 1.67
C GLU A 47 -17.08 -5.66 0.72
N SER A 48 -16.17 -6.03 -0.19
CA SER A 48 -15.69 -5.14 -1.25
C SER A 48 -15.15 -5.93 -2.44
N SER A 49 -15.16 -5.31 -3.63
CA SER A 49 -14.50 -5.91 -4.79
C SER A 49 -12.98 -5.77 -4.67
N GLN A 50 -12.24 -6.76 -5.20
CA GLN A 50 -10.77 -6.71 -5.20
C GLN A 50 -10.24 -5.45 -5.90
N LYS A 51 -10.91 -5.01 -6.97
CA LYS A 51 -10.59 -3.75 -7.67
C LYS A 51 -10.72 -2.53 -6.74
N ARG A 52 -11.82 -2.42 -6.00
CA ARG A 52 -12.01 -1.33 -5.03
C ARG A 52 -10.99 -1.37 -3.91
N LEU A 53 -10.57 -2.56 -3.47
CA LEU A 53 -9.51 -2.71 -2.48
C LEU A 53 -8.15 -2.22 -3.02
N VAL A 54 -7.79 -2.54 -4.27
CA VAL A 54 -6.59 -2.00 -4.93
C VAL A 54 -6.61 -0.47 -4.92
N GLU A 55 -7.69 0.12 -5.40
CA GLU A 55 -7.86 1.58 -5.51
C GLU A 55 -7.79 2.26 -4.14
N ARG A 56 -8.54 1.74 -3.16
CA ARG A 56 -8.60 2.31 -1.80
C ARG A 56 -7.27 2.18 -1.05
N LEU A 57 -6.62 1.03 -1.16
CA LEU A 57 -5.39 0.75 -0.40
C LEU A 57 -4.14 1.29 -1.10
N ARG A 58 -4.24 1.67 -2.39
CA ARG A 58 -3.13 2.08 -3.26
C ARG A 58 -2.00 1.06 -3.24
N VAL A 59 -2.38 -0.21 -3.42
CA VAL A 59 -1.45 -1.34 -3.45
C VAL A 59 -1.45 -1.98 -4.83
N ASP A 60 -0.32 -2.55 -5.22
CA ASP A 60 -0.23 -3.36 -6.43
C ASP A 60 -1.25 -4.55 -6.40
N PRO A 61 -1.95 -4.84 -7.51
CA PRO A 61 -2.90 -5.95 -7.58
C PRO A 61 -2.30 -7.31 -7.21
N GLY A 62 -1.04 -7.57 -7.58
CA GLY A 62 -0.34 -8.80 -7.24
C GLY A 62 -0.05 -8.88 -5.74
N ALA A 63 0.38 -7.77 -5.13
CA ALA A 63 0.56 -7.66 -3.69
C ALA A 63 -0.74 -7.91 -2.92
N LEU A 64 -1.84 -7.29 -3.35
CA LEU A 64 -3.15 -7.52 -2.75
C LEU A 64 -3.54 -9.00 -2.84
N THR A 65 -3.40 -9.62 -4.02
CA THR A 65 -3.76 -11.02 -4.24
C THR A 65 -3.02 -11.97 -3.29
N ARG A 66 -1.71 -11.73 -3.05
CA ARG A 66 -0.91 -12.52 -2.09
C ARG A 66 -1.44 -12.39 -0.65
N GLN A 67 -1.82 -11.18 -0.24
CA GLN A 67 -2.40 -10.96 1.09
C GLN A 67 -3.79 -11.60 1.21
N LEU A 68 -4.63 -11.48 0.18
CA LEU A 68 -5.95 -12.12 0.16
C LEU A 68 -5.84 -13.65 0.26
N LYS A 69 -4.94 -14.28 -0.50
CA LYS A 69 -4.70 -15.73 -0.39
C LYS A 69 -4.32 -16.14 1.05
N THR A 70 -3.52 -15.33 1.72
CA THR A 70 -3.12 -15.59 3.12
C THR A 70 -4.30 -15.44 4.07
N LEU A 71 -5.08 -14.36 3.94
CA LEU A 71 -6.26 -14.11 4.78
C LEU A 71 -7.36 -15.18 4.59
N GLU A 72 -7.52 -15.68 3.37
CA GLU A 72 -8.44 -16.76 3.04
C GLU A 72 -7.97 -18.08 3.67
N GLY A 73 -6.66 -18.37 3.62
CA GLY A 73 -6.08 -19.52 4.32
C GLY A 73 -6.20 -19.47 5.84
N LEU A 74 -6.27 -18.27 6.43
CA LEU A 74 -6.57 -18.06 7.85
C LEU A 74 -8.07 -18.17 8.18
N GLY A 75 -8.93 -18.32 7.16
CA GLY A 75 -10.38 -18.35 7.31
C GLY A 75 -10.99 -17.00 7.68
N TRP A 76 -10.26 -15.88 7.52
CA TRP A 76 -10.73 -14.54 7.88
C TRP A 76 -11.51 -13.85 6.76
N ILE A 77 -11.31 -14.30 5.53
CA ILE A 77 -12.09 -13.84 4.37
C ILE A 77 -12.59 -15.02 3.55
N ALA A 78 -13.60 -14.75 2.74
CA ALA A 78 -14.01 -15.59 1.62
C ALA A 78 -13.97 -14.78 0.33
N ARG A 79 -13.56 -15.40 -0.78
CA ARG A 79 -13.60 -14.81 -2.11
C ARG A 79 -14.63 -15.52 -2.99
N SER A 80 -15.32 -14.75 -3.81
CA SER A 80 -16.29 -15.28 -4.76
C SER A 80 -16.32 -14.42 -6.03
N MET A 81 -16.54 -15.05 -7.19
CA MET A 81 -16.86 -14.31 -8.41
C MET A 81 -18.24 -13.65 -8.26
N ASP A 82 -18.40 -12.44 -8.80
CA ASP A 82 -19.70 -11.78 -8.84
C ASP A 82 -20.66 -12.56 -9.75
N THR A 83 -21.92 -12.67 -9.33
CA THR A 83 -22.95 -13.43 -10.06
C THR A 83 -23.40 -12.74 -11.34
N ARG A 84 -23.15 -11.43 -11.48
CA ARG A 84 -23.51 -10.63 -12.65
C ARG A 84 -22.35 -10.40 -13.61
N ASP A 85 -21.12 -10.45 -13.10
CA ASP A 85 -19.89 -10.30 -13.89
C ASP A 85 -18.78 -11.20 -13.33
N ASN A 86 -18.50 -12.30 -14.03
CA ASN A 86 -17.47 -13.28 -13.62
C ASN A 86 -16.04 -12.71 -13.65
N ARG A 87 -15.83 -11.51 -14.20
CA ARG A 87 -14.55 -10.79 -14.17
C ARG A 87 -14.33 -10.08 -12.84
N VAL A 88 -15.38 -9.89 -12.03
CA VAL A 88 -15.31 -9.24 -10.73
C VAL A 88 -15.15 -10.31 -9.64
N THR A 89 -14.09 -10.16 -8.84
CA THR A 89 -13.93 -10.94 -7.60
C THR A 89 -14.30 -10.08 -6.40
N ASN A 90 -15.27 -10.54 -5.63
CA ASN A 90 -15.67 -9.95 -4.36
C ASN A 90 -14.95 -10.65 -3.21
N VAL A 91 -14.62 -9.86 -2.19
CA VAL A 91 -13.95 -10.29 -0.96
C VAL A 91 -14.87 -9.94 0.20
N ARG A 92 -15.18 -10.92 1.05
CA ARG A 92 -16.04 -10.75 2.23
C ARG A 92 -15.31 -11.18 3.49
N LEU A 93 -15.47 -10.44 4.59
CA LEU A 93 -15.08 -10.90 5.92
C LEU A 93 -15.94 -12.09 6.33
N THR A 94 -15.30 -13.12 6.87
CA THR A 94 -16.00 -14.14 7.66
C THR A 94 -16.29 -13.62 9.05
N GLU A 95 -17.07 -14.36 9.83
CA GLU A 95 -17.27 -14.05 11.25
C GLU A 95 -15.92 -14.05 12.01
N ALA A 96 -15.07 -15.06 11.77
CA ALA A 96 -13.73 -15.11 12.35
C ALA A 96 -12.87 -13.90 11.97
N GLY A 97 -12.96 -13.43 10.71
CA GLY A 97 -12.25 -12.23 10.27
C GLY A 97 -12.78 -10.95 10.90
N ARG A 98 -14.10 -10.86 11.11
CA ARG A 98 -14.72 -9.73 11.83
C ARG A 98 -14.25 -9.68 13.28
N SER A 99 -14.35 -10.79 14.02
CA SER A 99 -13.87 -10.85 15.40
C SER A 99 -12.37 -10.57 15.52
N ALA A 100 -11.56 -11.09 14.60
CA ALA A 100 -10.13 -10.78 14.56
C ALA A 100 -9.87 -9.28 14.32
N THR A 101 -10.63 -8.64 13.44
CA THR A 101 -10.51 -7.20 13.16
C THR A 101 -10.86 -6.36 14.38
N GLU A 102 -11.98 -6.68 15.03
CA GLU A 102 -12.46 -6.00 16.23
C GLU A 102 -11.48 -6.15 17.40
N ALA A 103 -10.91 -7.35 17.59
CA ALA A 103 -9.92 -7.60 18.63
C ALA A 103 -8.57 -6.90 18.38
N SER A 104 -8.25 -6.58 17.12
CA SER A 104 -7.03 -5.89 16.71
C SER A 104 -7.17 -4.36 16.72
N LEU A 105 -8.38 -3.81 16.59
CA LEU A 105 -8.66 -2.37 16.62
C LEU A 105 -8.05 -1.64 17.84
N PRO A 106 -8.31 -2.06 19.09
CA PRO A 106 -7.77 -1.35 20.26
C PRO A 106 -6.24 -1.43 20.33
N ARG A 107 -5.64 -2.57 19.98
CA ARG A 107 -4.18 -2.75 19.90
C ARG A 107 -3.57 -1.82 18.87
N ARG A 108 -4.19 -1.70 17.69
CA ARG A 108 -3.75 -0.76 16.66
C ARG A 108 -3.82 0.69 17.16
N ASN A 109 -4.90 1.06 17.83
CA ASN A 109 -5.07 2.42 18.33
C ASN A 109 -4.03 2.75 19.40
N ALA A 110 -3.80 1.84 20.36
CA ALA A 110 -2.77 1.98 21.38
C ALA A 110 -1.37 2.09 20.74
N PHE A 111 -1.03 1.21 19.79
CA PHE A 111 0.25 1.26 19.08
C PHE A 111 0.49 2.63 18.42
N LEU A 112 -0.48 3.15 17.68
CA LEU A 112 -0.35 4.46 17.04
C LEU A 112 -0.23 5.59 18.05
N HIS A 113 -1.07 5.57 19.08
CA HIS A 113 -1.02 6.56 20.16
C HIS A 113 0.37 6.58 20.81
N ASP A 114 0.85 5.43 21.29
CA ASP A 114 2.09 5.34 22.05
C ASP A 114 3.33 5.63 21.18
N THR A 115 3.29 5.25 19.90
CA THR A 115 4.36 5.55 18.95
C THR A 115 4.47 7.06 18.66
N MET A 116 3.34 7.78 18.69
CA MET A 116 3.28 9.20 18.31
C MET A 116 3.27 10.15 19.50
N ALA A 117 2.76 9.74 20.67
CA ALA A 117 2.59 10.59 21.85
C ALA A 117 3.90 11.16 22.41
N ALA A 118 5.03 10.52 22.12
CA ALA A 118 6.36 10.99 22.54
C ALA A 118 6.95 12.05 21.59
N LEU A 119 6.29 12.40 20.49
CA LEU A 119 6.79 13.32 19.48
C LEU A 119 6.09 14.68 19.57
N PRO A 120 6.83 15.81 19.50
CA PRO A 120 6.22 17.13 19.42
C PRO A 120 5.36 17.29 18.16
N ASP A 121 4.23 17.99 18.27
CA ASP A 121 3.30 18.22 17.17
C ASP A 121 3.98 18.97 16.00
N GLU A 122 4.90 19.89 16.29
CA GLU A 122 5.66 20.62 15.28
C GLU A 122 6.58 19.69 14.49
N ALA A 123 7.19 18.70 15.16
CA ALA A 123 8.05 17.73 14.52
C ALA A 123 7.23 16.79 13.61
N LEU A 124 6.05 16.35 14.06
CA LEU A 124 5.13 15.54 13.26
C LEU A 124 4.61 16.32 12.03
N SER A 125 4.26 17.59 12.22
CA SER A 125 3.83 18.48 11.13
C SER A 125 4.94 18.69 10.10
N ALA A 126 6.17 18.98 10.55
CA ALA A 126 7.33 19.14 9.68
C ALA A 126 7.64 17.85 8.91
N LEU A 127 7.60 16.69 9.57
CA LEU A 127 7.81 15.38 8.93
C LEU A 127 6.73 15.11 7.87
N SER A 128 5.46 15.32 8.20
CA SER A 128 4.34 15.16 7.27
C SER A 128 4.48 16.05 6.03
N GLY A 129 4.86 17.32 6.24
CA GLY A 129 5.13 18.26 5.16
C GLY A 129 6.27 17.78 4.24
N ALA A 130 7.39 17.35 4.82
CA ALA A 130 8.53 16.84 4.07
C ALA A 130 8.20 15.57 3.27
N LEU A 131 7.46 14.62 3.87
CA LEU A 131 7.02 13.40 3.19
C LEU A 131 6.11 13.72 2.01
N LYS A 132 5.15 14.64 2.17
CA LYS A 132 4.25 15.05 1.09
C LYS A 132 5.03 15.68 -0.08
N MET A 133 6.01 16.52 0.21
CA MET A 133 6.88 17.09 -0.82
C MET A 133 7.67 15.99 -1.55
N LEU A 134 8.21 15.02 -0.80
CA LEU A 134 8.96 13.90 -1.36
C LEU A 134 8.08 13.01 -2.25
N GLU A 135 6.84 12.71 -1.84
CA GLU A 135 5.87 11.94 -2.64
C GLU A 135 5.58 12.60 -3.99
N VAL A 136 5.35 13.92 -4.01
CA VAL A 136 5.13 14.68 -5.25
C VAL A 136 6.35 14.58 -6.16
N ARG A 137 7.54 14.81 -5.62
CA ARG A 137 8.80 14.74 -6.39
C ARG A 137 9.07 13.34 -6.94
N ILE A 138 8.79 12.29 -6.17
CA ILE A 138 8.89 10.90 -6.65
C ILE A 138 7.96 10.66 -7.83
N GLY A 139 6.71 11.14 -7.74
CA GLY A 139 5.74 11.02 -8.83
C GLY A 139 6.19 11.74 -10.10
N GLU A 140 6.69 12.97 -9.98
CA GLU A 140 7.22 13.75 -11.10
C GLU A 140 8.41 13.07 -11.77
N VAL A 141 9.37 12.55 -10.99
CA VAL A 141 10.54 11.84 -11.52
C VAL A 141 10.10 10.55 -12.23
N ALA A 142 9.22 9.74 -11.63
CA ALA A 142 8.73 8.52 -12.24
C ALA A 142 7.99 8.77 -13.57
N ALA A 143 7.18 9.83 -13.62
CA ALA A 143 6.48 10.23 -14.84
C ALA A 143 7.44 10.71 -15.94
N ALA A 144 8.46 11.51 -15.59
CA ALA A 144 9.47 11.97 -16.54
C ALA A 144 10.29 10.80 -17.11
N THR A 145 10.68 9.83 -16.28
CA THR A 145 11.35 8.61 -16.74
C THR A 145 10.46 7.77 -17.66
N GLY A 146 9.17 7.63 -17.32
CA GLY A 146 8.19 6.92 -18.16
C GLY A 146 7.97 7.59 -19.52
N ALA A 147 7.88 8.92 -19.56
CA ALA A 147 7.74 9.70 -20.79
C ALA A 147 8.99 9.61 -21.68
N ALA A 148 10.19 9.68 -21.09
CA ALA A 148 11.46 9.52 -21.81
C ALA A 148 11.60 8.11 -22.40
N ALA A 149 11.22 7.06 -21.64
CA ALA A 149 11.23 5.68 -22.13
C ALA A 149 10.21 5.45 -23.26
N ALA A 150 9.00 6.03 -23.16
CA ALA A 150 7.99 5.95 -24.21
C ALA A 150 8.42 6.69 -25.48
N SER A 151 9.04 7.86 -25.35
CA SER A 151 9.57 8.62 -26.49
C SER A 151 10.72 7.87 -27.18
N ALA A 152 11.63 7.25 -26.43
CA ALA A 152 12.72 6.45 -27.00
C ALA A 152 12.19 5.21 -27.76
N ALA A 153 11.14 4.55 -27.25
CA ALA A 153 10.51 3.41 -27.91
C ALA A 153 9.77 3.79 -29.21
N GLN A 154 9.17 4.99 -29.28
CA GLN A 154 8.50 5.50 -30.48
C GLN A 154 9.49 5.90 -31.59
N VAL A 155 10.68 6.40 -31.22
CA VAL A 155 11.74 6.75 -32.18
C VAL A 155 12.38 5.49 -32.79
N SER A 156 12.51 4.40 -32.02
CA SER A 156 12.96 3.12 -32.57
C SER A 156 11.95 2.46 -33.52
N ASP A 157 10.66 2.59 -33.25
CA ASP A 157 9.59 1.99 -34.08
C ASP A 157 9.37 2.76 -35.40
N THR A 158 9.72 4.05 -35.45
CA THR A 158 9.68 4.87 -36.68
C THR A 158 10.93 4.71 -37.55
N ALA A 159 12.04 4.22 -37.00
CA ALA A 159 13.27 3.96 -37.75
C ALA A 159 13.28 2.62 -38.52
N GLU A 160 12.32 1.72 -38.23
CA GLU A 160 12.20 0.41 -38.90
C GLU A 160 11.19 0.43 -40.08
N ALA A 161 10.58 1.58 -40.37
CA ALA A 161 9.55 1.75 -41.41
C ALA A 161 10.04 2.35 -42.74
N ASP A 162 11.32 2.17 -43.10
CA ASP A 162 11.80 2.44 -44.47
C ASP A 162 12.48 1.22 -45.11
N PRO A 163 11.72 0.37 -45.82
CA PRO A 163 12.27 -0.48 -46.85
C PRO A 163 11.98 0.15 -48.22
N ALA A 164 12.98 0.85 -48.73
CA ALA A 164 13.33 0.97 -50.15
C ALA A 164 12.23 1.48 -51.12
N ARG A 165 12.52 2.63 -51.73
CA ARG A 165 12.34 2.83 -53.18
C ARG A 165 13.42 3.73 -53.76
#